data_AF-A0A2D5EAG3-F1
#
_entry.id   AF-A0A2D5EAG3-F1
#
_cell.length_a   1.000
_cell.length_b   1.000
_cell.length_c   1.000
_cell.angle_alpha   90.00
_cell.angle_beta   90.00
_cell.angle_gamma   90.00
#
_symmetry.space_group_name_H-M   'P 1'
#
loop_
_entity.id
_entity.type
_entity.pdbx_description
1 polymer ?
#
loop_
_entity_poly.entity_id
_entity_poly.type
_entity_poly.pdbx_seq_one_letter_code
_entity_poly.pdbx_strand_id
1 'polypeptide(L)'
;MNVTDGQLAKAGDALAAALERRRMTIATAESCTGGWVAKVLTDRAGSSAYVMAGLVTYSNAAKQAILGVQADTLEQCGAVSEPVV
;
A
#
# COMPACT_ATOMS: atom_id res chain seq x y z
N MET A 1 -11.55 -15.94 -2.40
CA MET A 1 -11.89 -15.79 -0.97
C MET A 1 -12.51 -14.40 -0.82
N ASN A 2 -13.72 -14.29 -0.29
CA ASN A 2 -14.32 -12.98 -0.01
C ASN A 2 -13.88 -12.54 1.38
N VAL A 3 -12.96 -11.57 1.45
CA VAL A 3 -12.58 -10.91 2.70
C VAL A 3 -13.70 -9.94 3.08
N THR A 4 -14.09 -9.91 4.35
CA THR A 4 -15.09 -8.96 4.86
C THR A 4 -14.46 -7.68 5.41
N ASP A 5 -15.22 -6.59 5.46
CA ASP A 5 -14.77 -5.33 6.05
C ASP A 5 -14.31 -5.50 7.51
N GLY A 6 -15.01 -6.35 8.28
CA GLY A 6 -14.60 -6.66 9.66
C GLY A 6 -13.25 -7.39 9.75
N GLN A 7 -12.92 -8.24 8.76
CA GLN A 7 -11.61 -8.89 8.69
C GLN A 7 -10.52 -7.88 8.32
N LEU A 8 -10.80 -6.94 7.41
CA LEU A 8 -9.88 -5.86 7.05
C LEU A 8 -9.60 -4.94 8.23
N ALA A 9 -10.63 -4.51 8.95
CA ALA A 9 -10.49 -3.67 10.15
C ALA A 9 -9.59 -4.35 11.20
N LYS A 10 -9.84 -5.63 11.49
CA LYS A 10 -9.03 -6.41 12.43
C LYS A 10 -7.57 -6.54 11.99
N ALA A 11 -7.32 -6.71 10.70
CA ALA A 11 -5.97 -6.77 10.16
C ALA A 11 -5.25 -5.41 10.26
N GLY A 12 -5.96 -4.31 9.98
CA GLY A 12 -5.47 -2.94 10.16
C GLY A 12 -5.06 -2.66 11.60
N ASP A 13 -5.91 -3.00 12.57
CA ASP A 13 -5.63 -2.83 14.00
C ASP A 13 -4.40 -3.63 14.45
N ALA A 14 -4.29 -4.89 14.00
CA ALA A 14 -3.16 -5.75 14.35
C ALA A 14 -1.83 -5.21 13.80
N LEU A 15 -1.82 -4.75 12.55
CA LEU A 15 -0.63 -4.15 11.94
C LEU A 15 -0.25 -2.85 12.65
N ALA A 16 -1.24 -2.01 12.95
CA ALA A 16 -0.99 -0.73 13.61
C ALA A 16 -0.40 -0.90 15.01
N ALA A 17 -0.91 -1.85 15.80
CA ALA A 17 -0.33 -2.21 17.10
C ALA A 17 1.12 -2.75 16.96
N ALA A 18 1.41 -3.47 15.88
CA ALA A 18 2.77 -3.94 15.62
C ALA A 18 3.74 -2.81 15.26
N LEU A 19 3.30 -1.85 14.43
CA LEU A 19 4.08 -0.67 14.04
C LEU A 19 4.37 0.22 15.25
N GLU A 20 3.36 0.53 16.07
CA GLU A 20 3.50 1.36 17.27
C GLU A 20 4.49 0.77 18.27
N ARG A 21 4.35 -0.53 18.59
CA ARG A 21 5.26 -1.23 19.50
C ARG A 21 6.71 -1.22 19.01
N ARG A 22 6.92 -1.21 17.69
CA ARG A 22 8.25 -1.17 17.07
C ARG A 22 8.74 0.25 16.77
N ARG A 23 7.91 1.27 17.01
CA ARG A 23 8.17 2.67 16.61
C ARG A 23 8.52 2.80 15.12
N MET A 24 7.81 2.03 14.29
CA MET A 24 8.00 2.04 12.84
C MET A 24 6.86 2.77 12.17
N THR A 25 7.15 3.33 11.01
CA THR A 25 6.16 3.91 10.12
C THR A 25 6.01 3.03 8.87
N ILE A 26 4.93 3.25 8.12
CA ILE A 26 4.60 2.54 6.89
C ILE A 26 4.21 3.53 5.80
N ALA A 27 4.55 3.20 4.56
CA ALA A 27 3.98 3.79 3.36
C ALA A 27 3.44 2.69 2.45
N THR A 28 2.36 2.96 1.70
CA THR A 28 1.81 2.01 0.72
C THR A 28 1.94 2.56 -0.69
N ALA A 29 2.25 1.68 -1.64
CA ALA A 29 2.10 1.93 -3.07
C ALA A 29 1.07 0.91 -3.61
N GLU A 30 0.00 1.41 -4.21
CA GLU A 30 -1.17 0.65 -4.58
C GLU A 30 -1.48 0.80 -6.08
N SER A 31 -1.91 -0.30 -6.69
CA SER A 31 -2.42 -0.30 -8.07
C SER A 31 -3.85 -0.82 -8.06
N CYS A 32 -4.07 -2.13 -8.19
CA CYS A 32 -5.41 -2.72 -8.29
C CYS A 32 -6.31 -2.52 -7.05
N THR A 33 -5.72 -2.29 -5.88
CA THR A 33 -6.47 -1.99 -4.64
C THR A 33 -6.96 -0.54 -4.57
N GLY A 34 -6.45 0.36 -5.40
CA GLY A 34 -6.99 1.72 -5.57
C GLY A 34 -6.98 2.60 -4.31
N GLY A 35 -6.13 2.30 -3.33
CA GLY A 35 -6.07 3.04 -2.06
C GLY A 35 -6.81 2.35 -0.90
N TRP A 36 -7.38 1.17 -1.12
CA TRP A 36 -8.12 0.47 -0.07
C TRP A 36 -7.21 0.01 1.08
N VAL A 37 -5.94 -0.31 0.81
CA VAL A 37 -4.99 -0.64 1.90
C VAL A 37 -4.75 0.60 2.76
N ALA A 38 -4.47 1.75 2.13
CA ALA A 38 -4.33 3.02 2.82
C ALA A 38 -5.59 3.34 3.65
N LYS A 39 -6.79 3.18 3.07
CA LYS A 39 -8.07 3.40 3.77
C LYS A 39 -8.17 2.58 5.05
N VAL A 40 -7.90 1.26 4.98
CA VAL A 40 -7.93 0.36 6.14
C VAL A 40 -6.97 0.82 7.23
N LEU A 41 -5.77 1.27 6.85
CA LEU A 41 -4.77 1.77 7.82
C LEU A 41 -5.17 3.11 8.44
N THR A 42 -5.78 4.00 7.65
CA THR A 42 -6.14 5.35 8.08
C THR A 42 -7.47 5.46 8.81
N ASP A 43 -8.33 4.44 8.71
CA ASP A 43 -9.63 4.39 9.41
C ASP A 43 -9.50 4.32 10.94
N ARG A 44 -8.33 3.91 11.43
CA ARG A 44 -8.01 3.95 12.85
C ARG A 44 -7.62 5.37 13.26
N ALA A 45 -8.28 5.91 14.28
CA ALA A 45 -7.88 7.17 14.88
C ALA A 45 -6.42 7.11 15.38
N GLY A 46 -5.65 8.18 15.14
CA GLY A 46 -4.22 8.23 15.47
C GLY A 46 -3.31 7.60 14.42
N SER A 47 -3.84 7.18 13.27
CA SER A 47 -3.08 6.58 12.17
C SER A 47 -1.93 7.45 11.63
N SER A 48 -2.00 8.77 11.80
CA SER A 48 -0.91 9.70 11.47
C SER A 48 0.38 9.44 12.25
N ALA A 49 0.34 8.71 13.36
CA ALA A 49 1.53 8.33 14.12
C ALA A 49 2.38 7.25 13.42
N TYR A 50 1.81 6.46 12.51
CA TYR A 50 2.50 5.36 11.85
C TYR A 50 2.32 5.31 10.32
N VAL A 51 1.30 5.94 9.74
CA VAL A 51 1.15 6.03 8.28
C VAL A 51 1.85 7.29 7.77
N MET A 52 2.90 7.14 6.96
CA MET A 52 3.60 8.27 6.33
C MET A 52 2.96 8.70 5.02
N ALA A 53 2.59 7.74 4.17
CA ALA A 53 2.10 8.01 2.82
C ALA A 53 1.28 6.84 2.27
N GLY A 54 0.32 7.15 1.41
CA GLY A 54 -0.38 6.19 0.56
C GLY A 54 -0.36 6.71 -0.87
N LEU A 55 0.16 5.91 -1.80
CA LEU A 55 0.33 6.27 -3.20
C LEU A 55 -0.51 5.32 -4.05
N VAL A 56 -1.34 5.88 -4.92
CA VAL A 56 -2.08 5.08 -5.92
C VAL A 56 -1.43 5.31 -7.28
N THR A 57 -0.61 4.35 -7.72
CA THR A 57 0.17 4.39 -8.96
C THR A 57 -0.40 3.39 -9.97
N TYR A 58 -1.64 3.62 -10.40
CA TYR A 58 -2.37 2.66 -11.23
C TYR A 58 -1.75 2.49 -12.62
N SER A 59 -1.38 3.59 -13.28
CA SER A 59 -0.77 3.54 -14.61
C SER A 59 0.74 3.27 -14.55
N ASN A 60 1.29 2.70 -15.63
CA ASN A 60 2.74 2.54 -15.79
C ASN A 60 3.46 3.88 -15.67
N ALA A 61 2.91 4.94 -16.28
CA ALA A 61 3.45 6.29 -16.18
C ALA A 61 3.53 6.78 -14.72
N ALA A 62 2.51 6.50 -13.90
CA ALA A 62 2.55 6.85 -12.48
C ALA A 62 3.58 6.02 -11.69
N LYS A 63 3.71 4.72 -11.98
CA LYS A 63 4.75 3.86 -11.38
C LYS A 63 6.16 4.39 -11.69
N GLN A 64 6.39 4.83 -12.93
CA GLN A 64 7.66 5.43 -13.34
C GLN A 64 7.91 6.77 -12.66
N ALA A 65 6.95 7.71 -12.76
CA ALA A 65 7.14 9.08 -12.30
C ALA A 65 7.23 9.21 -10.78
N ILE A 66 6.52 8.36 -10.03
CA ILE A 66 6.38 8.48 -8.57
C ILE A 66 7.28 7.49 -7.84
N LEU A 67 7.36 6.23 -8.32
CA LEU A 67 8.11 5.17 -7.64
C LEU A 67 9.46 4.86 -8.31
N GLY A 68 9.75 5.46 -9.47
CA GLY A 68 11.02 5.24 -10.18
C GLY A 68 11.12 3.85 -10.81
N VAL A 69 10.00 3.16 -11.05
CA VAL A 69 9.99 1.89 -11.79
C VAL A 69 10.59 2.14 -13.18
N GLN A 70 11.52 1.29 -13.62
CA GLN A 70 12.20 1.46 -14.90
C GLN A 70 11.29 1.04 -16.07
N ALA A 71 11.42 1.74 -17.20
CA ALA A 71 10.70 1.38 -18.43
C ALA A 71 11.00 -0.05 -18.86
N ASP A 72 12.29 -0.42 -18.89
CA ASP A 72 12.75 -1.75 -19.28
C ASP A 72 12.13 -2.86 -18.43
N THR A 73 11.97 -2.64 -17.11
CA THR A 73 11.32 -3.61 -16.22
C THR A 73 9.85 -3.81 -16.57
N LEU A 74 9.14 -2.73 -16.88
CA LEU A 74 7.73 -2.79 -17.29
C LEU A 74 7.55 -3.48 -18.65
N GLU A 75 8.46 -3.22 -19.59
CA GLU A 75 8.45 -3.85 -20.91
C GLU A 75 8.75 -5.34 -20.85
N GLN A 76 9.72 -5.75 -20.02
CA GLN A 76 10.15 -7.15 -19.91
C GLN A 76 9.21 -8.01 -19.05
N CYS A 77 8.73 -7.47 -17.94
CA CYS A 77 8.01 -8.25 -16.92
C CYS A 77 6.51 -7.92 -16.86
N GLY A 78 6.08 -6.79 -17.43
CA GLY A 78 4.72 -6.29 -17.31
C GLY A 78 4.39 -5.69 -15.94
N ALA A 79 3.28 -4.98 -15.86
CA ALA A 79 2.88 -4.23 -14.65
C ALA A 79 2.45 -5.10 -13.46
N VAL A 80 2.11 -6.37 -13.71
CA VAL A 80 1.70 -7.35 -12.69
C VAL A 80 2.82 -8.39 -12.57
N SER A 81 3.90 -7.99 -11.93
CA SER A 81 5.10 -8.82 -11.76
C SER A 81 5.87 -8.41 -10.51
N GLU A 82 6.53 -9.39 -9.87
CA GLU A 82 7.33 -9.16 -8.65
C GLU A 82 8.34 -8.01 -8.76
N PRO A 83 9.01 -7.76 -9.91
CA PRO A 83 9.92 -6.61 -10.03
C PRO A 83 9.23 -5.23 -10.04
N VAL A 84 7.90 -5.17 -10.21
CA VAL A 84 7.14 -3.94 -10.40
C VAL A 84 6.20 -3.64 -9.22
N VAL A 85 5.71 -4.66 -8.52
CA VAL A 85 4.76 -4.53 -7.39
C VAL A 85 5.39 -4.74 -6.02
#